data_AF-A0A914YL74-F1
#
_entry.id   AF-A0A914YL74-F1
#
_cell.length_a   1.000
_cell.length_b   1.000
_cell.length_c   1.000
_cell.angle_alpha   90.00
_cell.angle_beta   90.00
_cell.angle_gamma   90.00
#
_symmetry.space_group_name_H-M   'P 1'
#
loop_
_entity.id
_entity.type
_entity.pdbx_description
1 polymer ?
#
loop_
_entity_poly.entity_id
_entity_poly.type
_entity_poly.pdbx_seq_one_letter_code
_entity_poly.pdbx_strand_id
1 'polypeptide(L)'
;MIVYLLISSYILMATIISGFVRNIDNFSDVITSDVSVIMDELNIINNYPNFTSLPQCQLTLHRKLCTNPAIKAHETVGWDTRICFNWKCLNTSEFVMRVESCWTGSIHNPVFLIDENGCSLEKTMIRSPRYYANLTQAHSLGWLSVRLVGSKHIRFMFFLSL
;
A
#
# COMPACT_ATOMS: atom_id res chain seq x y z
N MET A 1 45.70 -0.03 -31.94
CA MET A 1 44.41 0.69 -31.91
C MET A 1 43.21 -0.27 -31.83
N ILE A 2 43.11 -1.29 -32.69
CA ILE A 2 41.98 -2.25 -32.73
C ILE A 2 41.83 -3.08 -31.43
N VAL A 3 42.93 -3.51 -30.81
CA VAL A 3 42.92 -4.29 -29.56
C VAL A 3 42.29 -3.52 -28.40
N TYR A 4 42.51 -2.20 -28.33
CA TYR A 4 41.94 -1.34 -27.29
C TYR A 4 40.42 -1.20 -27.41
N LEU A 5 39.90 -1.13 -28.64
CA LEU A 5 38.46 -1.04 -28.92
C LEU A 5 37.74 -2.35 -28.57
N LEU A 6 38.36 -3.50 -28.82
CA LEU A 6 37.81 -4.80 -28.45
C LEU A 6 37.76 -4.96 -26.93
N ILE A 7 38.83 -4.61 -26.22
CA ILE A 7 38.87 -4.68 -24.75
C ILE A 7 37.84 -3.71 -24.13
N SER A 8 37.73 -2.48 -24.62
CA SER A 8 36.75 -1.53 -24.08
C SER A 8 35.32 -1.99 -24.31
N SER A 9 35.01 -2.58 -25.48
CA SER A 9 33.68 -3.14 -25.76
C SER A 9 33.34 -4.32 -24.85
N TYR A 10 34.32 -5.16 -24.53
CA TYR A 10 34.13 -6.31 -23.64
C TYR A 10 33.88 -5.89 -22.19
N ILE A 11 34.59 -4.87 -21.71
CA ILE A 11 34.38 -4.28 -20.38
C ILE A 11 33.01 -3.60 -20.31
N LEU A 12 32.58 -2.89 -21.37
CA LEU A 12 31.26 -2.27 -21.43
C LEU A 12 30.14 -3.32 -21.41
N MET A 13 30.29 -4.40 -22.19
CA MET A 13 29.33 -5.52 -22.18
C MET A 13 29.30 -6.22 -20.81
N ALA A 14 30.45 -6.49 -20.20
CA ALA A 14 30.53 -7.13 -18.89
C ALA A 14 29.89 -6.28 -17.79
N THR A 15 30.08 -4.96 -17.82
CA THR A 15 29.45 -4.04 -16.86
C THR A 15 27.93 -3.97 -17.05
N ILE A 16 27.44 -3.89 -18.30
CA ILE A 16 25.99 -3.93 -18.60
C ILE A 16 25.36 -5.25 -18.13
N ILE A 17 25.99 -6.39 -18.44
CA ILE A 17 25.51 -7.72 -18.03
C ILE A 17 25.50 -7.83 -16.50
N SER A 18 26.57 -7.41 -15.83
CA SER A 18 26.63 -7.46 -14.36
C SER A 18 25.58 -6.57 -13.68
N GLY A 19 25.29 -5.39 -14.25
CA GLY A 19 24.25 -4.49 -13.77
C GLY A 19 22.85 -5.05 -14.02
N PHE A 20 22.64 -5.73 -15.14
CA PHE A 20 21.37 -6.39 -15.47
C PHE A 20 21.09 -7.59 -14.57
N VAL A 21 22.08 -8.47 -14.36
CA VAL A 21 21.97 -9.65 -13.47
C VAL A 21 21.65 -9.22 -12.03
N ARG A 22 22.35 -8.20 -11.49
CA ARG A 22 22.07 -7.68 -10.14
C ARG A 22 20.63 -7.16 -9.98
N ASN A 23 20.05 -6.57 -11.02
CA ASN A 23 18.67 -6.10 -10.98
C ASN A 23 17.65 -7.24 -10.98
N ILE A 24 17.93 -8.32 -11.70
CA ILE A 24 17.06 -9.51 -11.73
C ILE A 24 17.05 -10.20 -10.36
N ASP A 25 18.21 -10.36 -9.73
CA ASP A 25 18.32 -10.98 -8.41
C ASP A 25 17.52 -10.19 -7.36
N ASN A 26 17.69 -8.86 -7.34
CA ASN A 26 16.93 -7.98 -6.45
C ASN A 26 15.42 -8.03 -6.69
N PHE A 27 14.96 -8.19 -7.94
CA PHE A 27 13.55 -8.30 -8.26
C PHE A 27 12.96 -9.66 -7.86
N SER A 28 13.70 -10.74 -8.09
CA SER A 28 13.34 -12.09 -7.66
C SER A 28 13.19 -12.18 -6.14
N ASP A 29 14.12 -11.57 -5.40
CA ASP A 29 14.07 -11.51 -3.94
C ASP A 29 12.82 -10.74 -3.44
N VAL A 30 12.43 -9.68 -4.15
CA VAL A 30 11.23 -8.90 -3.81
C VAL A 30 9.93 -9.67 -4.06
N ILE A 31 9.88 -10.56 -5.04
CA ILE A 31 8.67 -11.36 -5.33
C ILE A 31 8.55 -12.55 -4.38
N THR A 32 9.68 -13.16 -4.02
CA THR A 32 9.71 -14.42 -3.25
C THR A 32 9.72 -14.21 -1.74
N SER A 33 10.02 -13.01 -1.26
CA SER A 33 10.06 -12.70 0.17
C SER A 33 8.69 -12.37 0.77
N ASP A 34 8.58 -12.62 2.07
CA ASP A 34 7.47 -12.18 2.89
C ASP A 34 7.85 -10.88 3.60
N VAL A 35 6.89 -9.96 3.75
CA VAL A 35 7.14 -8.65 4.36
C VAL A 35 6.17 -8.37 5.49
N SER A 36 6.67 -7.72 6.54
CA SER A 36 5.84 -7.29 7.66
C SER A 36 5.00 -6.08 7.29
N VAL A 37 3.81 -5.96 7.87
CA VAL A 37 2.93 -4.81 7.65
C VAL A 37 2.97 -3.87 8.84
N ILE A 38 3.24 -2.61 8.57
CA ILE A 38 3.14 -1.52 9.53
C ILE A 38 1.96 -0.64 9.11
N MET A 39 1.00 -0.50 10.02
CA MET A 39 -0.13 0.40 9.86
C MET A 39 0.14 1.63 10.70
N ASP A 40 0.23 2.79 10.05
CA ASP A 40 0.27 4.06 10.77
C ASP A 40 -1.14 4.40 11.30
N GLU A 41 -1.20 5.32 12.25
CA GLU A 41 -2.47 5.83 12.78
C GLU A 41 -3.30 6.46 11.66
N LEU A 42 -4.62 6.26 11.77
CA LEU A 42 -5.58 6.75 10.79
C LEU A 42 -5.72 8.27 10.93
N ASN A 43 -5.42 9.01 9.86
CA ASN A 43 -5.58 10.46 9.87
C ASN A 43 -7.03 10.81 9.55
N ILE A 44 -7.69 11.46 10.50
CA ILE A 44 -9.07 11.91 10.35
C ILE A 44 -9.07 13.40 10.04
N ILE A 45 -9.56 13.74 8.85
CA ILE A 45 -9.75 15.11 8.37
C ILE A 45 -11.18 15.51 8.70
N ASN A 46 -11.33 16.28 9.77
CA ASN A 46 -12.61 16.81 10.21
C ASN A 46 -12.89 18.14 9.51
N ASN A 47 -13.80 18.13 8.54
CA ASN A 47 -14.22 19.38 7.89
C ASN A 47 -15.26 20.16 8.71
N TYR A 48 -15.88 19.50 9.69
CA TYR A 48 -16.86 20.10 10.61
C TYR A 48 -16.50 19.77 12.07
N PRO A 49 -16.18 20.76 12.92
CA PRO A 49 -15.70 20.49 14.28
C PRO A 49 -16.81 20.23 15.31
N ASN A 50 -18.09 20.32 14.93
CA ASN A 50 -19.22 20.29 15.87
C ASN A 50 -19.78 18.88 16.11
N PHE A 51 -18.92 17.91 16.41
CA PHE A 51 -19.36 16.56 16.80
C PHE A 51 -19.52 16.48 18.31
N THR A 52 -20.60 15.85 18.79
CA THR A 52 -20.79 15.63 20.23
C THR A 52 -19.85 14.56 20.78
N SER A 53 -19.33 13.69 19.91
CA SER A 53 -18.37 12.65 20.26
C SER A 53 -17.28 12.53 19.19
N LEU A 54 -16.06 12.22 19.63
CA LEU A 54 -14.96 12.00 18.69
C LEU A 54 -15.22 10.72 17.87
N PRO A 55 -15.10 10.80 16.55
CA PRO A 55 -15.33 9.67 15.66
C PRO A 55 -14.27 8.59 15.89
N GLN A 56 -14.71 7.38 16.24
CA GLN A 56 -13.81 6.25 16.47
C GLN A 56 -13.67 5.43 15.19
N CYS A 57 -12.74 5.85 14.35
CA CYS A 57 -12.46 5.17 13.08
C CYS A 57 -11.25 4.25 13.20
N GLN A 58 -11.37 3.07 12.60
CA GLN A 58 -10.31 2.08 12.51
C GLN A 58 -10.18 1.56 11.09
N LEU A 59 -8.96 1.17 10.75
CA LEU A 59 -8.67 0.44 9.53
C LEU A 59 -8.01 -0.88 9.86
N THR A 60 -8.53 -1.94 9.28
CA THR A 60 -8.00 -3.29 9.40
C THR A 60 -7.69 -3.86 8.03
N LEU A 61 -6.60 -4.62 7.94
CA LEU A 61 -6.25 -5.38 6.74
C LEU A 61 -6.58 -6.85 6.95
N HIS A 62 -7.10 -7.51 5.94
CA HIS A 62 -7.49 -8.92 5.99
C HIS A 62 -6.99 -9.67 4.77
N ARG A 63 -6.56 -10.91 4.93
CA ARG A 63 -6.13 -11.74 3.79
C ARG A 63 -7.36 -12.18 3.00
N LYS A 64 -7.35 -12.00 1.68
CA LYS A 64 -8.38 -12.38 0.68
C LYS A 64 -9.75 -11.72 0.83
N LEU A 65 -10.40 -11.85 1.98
CA LEU A 65 -11.75 -11.37 2.28
C LEU A 65 -11.76 -10.57 3.58
N CYS A 66 -12.61 -9.54 3.65
CA CYS A 66 -12.73 -8.66 4.83
C CYS A 66 -13.35 -9.37 6.06
N THR A 67 -13.94 -10.54 5.87
CA THR A 67 -14.49 -11.39 6.93
C THR A 67 -13.44 -12.25 7.62
N ASN A 68 -12.26 -12.40 7.00
CA ASN A 68 -11.17 -13.17 7.60
C ASN A 68 -10.58 -12.41 8.79
N PRO A 69 -9.76 -13.04 9.65
CA PRO A 69 -9.10 -12.34 10.74
C PRO A 69 -8.23 -11.17 10.24
N ALA A 70 -8.18 -10.10 11.02
CA ALA A 70 -7.31 -8.97 10.73
C ALA A 70 -5.84 -9.38 10.87
N ILE A 71 -5.01 -8.90 9.94
CA ILE A 71 -3.55 -9.09 9.95
C ILE A 71 -2.99 -8.35 11.17
N LYS A 72 -2.20 -9.05 11.98
CA LYS A 72 -1.59 -8.50 13.19
C LYS A 72 -0.22 -7.88 12.88
N ALA A 73 0.24 -6.96 13.73
CA ALA A 73 1.49 -6.19 13.54
C ALA A 73 2.77 -7.03 13.31
N HIS A 74 2.81 -8.29 13.76
CA HIS A 74 3.96 -9.19 13.61
C HIS A 74 3.81 -10.18 12.46
N GLU A 75 2.67 -10.19 11.78
CA GLU A 75 2.44 -11.11 10.67
C GLU A 75 3.03 -10.57 9.37
N THR A 76 3.42 -11.49 8.49
CA THR A 76 3.91 -11.19 7.15
C THR A 76 2.85 -11.45 6.08
N VAL A 77 3.08 -10.86 4.92
CA VAL A 77 2.26 -11.07 3.71
C VAL A 77 3.14 -11.25 2.49
N GLY A 78 2.83 -12.29 1.71
CA GLY A 78 3.46 -12.57 0.43
C GLY A 78 2.98 -11.63 -0.68
N TRP A 79 3.75 -11.57 -1.77
CA TRP A 79 3.48 -10.68 -2.91
C TRP A 79 2.13 -11.00 -3.58
N ASP A 80 1.83 -12.28 -3.69
CA ASP A 80 0.59 -12.83 -4.22
C ASP A 80 -0.56 -12.82 -3.20
N THR A 81 -0.41 -12.14 -2.05
CA THR A 81 -1.51 -12.06 -1.11
C THR A 81 -2.47 -10.95 -1.53
N ARG A 82 -3.70 -11.34 -1.87
CA ARG A 82 -4.82 -10.40 -2.00
C ARG A 82 -5.19 -9.87 -0.61
N ILE A 83 -5.31 -8.55 -0.48
CA ILE A 83 -5.63 -7.85 0.75
C ILE A 83 -7.02 -7.19 0.63
N CYS A 84 -7.84 -7.38 1.66
CA CYS A 84 -8.97 -6.49 1.92
C CYS A 84 -8.55 -5.38 2.88
N PHE A 85 -8.77 -4.15 2.45
CA PHE A 85 -8.71 -2.95 3.28
C PHE A 85 -10.12 -2.68 3.79
N ASN A 86 -10.32 -2.65 5.11
CA ASN A 86 -11.63 -2.45 5.72
C ASN A 86 -11.60 -1.26 6.68
N TRP A 87 -12.25 -0.16 6.28
CA TRP A 87 -12.41 1.02 7.10
C TRP A 87 -13.76 0.96 7.82
N LYS A 88 -13.77 1.26 9.12
CA LYS A 88 -14.99 1.26 9.93
C LYS A 88 -14.92 2.37 10.96
N CYS A 89 -15.95 3.21 11.02
CA CYS A 89 -16.15 4.16 12.10
C CYS A 89 -17.28 3.69 13.02
N LEU A 90 -17.13 3.93 14.32
CA LEU A 90 -18.13 3.72 15.36
C LEU A 90 -18.74 5.06 15.78
N ASN A 91 -19.91 5.02 16.45
CA ASN A 91 -20.62 6.19 16.98
C ASN A 91 -21.04 7.20 15.90
N THR A 92 -21.59 6.70 14.80
CA THR A 92 -21.78 7.44 13.54
C THR A 92 -23.18 8.03 13.36
N SER A 93 -23.90 8.35 14.44
CA SER A 93 -25.22 8.98 14.30
C SER A 93 -25.14 10.39 13.70
N GLU A 94 -23.95 11.01 13.73
CA GLU A 94 -23.75 12.42 13.38
C GLU A 94 -22.87 12.65 12.14
N PHE A 95 -22.26 11.60 11.57
CA PHE A 95 -21.32 11.74 10.46
C PHE A 95 -21.28 10.51 9.55
N VAL A 96 -20.86 10.76 8.32
CA VAL A 96 -20.55 9.75 7.31
C VAL A 96 -19.05 9.78 7.05
N MET A 97 -18.47 8.66 6.64
CA MET A 97 -17.04 8.63 6.30
C MET A 97 -16.83 8.61 4.80
N ARG A 98 -15.81 9.34 4.35
CA ARG A 98 -15.24 9.24 3.01
C ARG A 98 -13.77 8.83 3.13
N VAL A 99 -13.39 7.75 2.47
CA VAL A 99 -11.98 7.42 2.25
C VAL A 99 -11.40 8.48 1.32
N GLU A 100 -10.47 9.27 1.84
CA GLU A 100 -9.87 10.37 1.10
C GLU A 100 -8.69 9.87 0.31
N SER A 101 -7.56 9.58 0.95
CA SER A 101 -6.36 9.08 0.27
C SER A 101 -5.68 7.97 1.07
N CYS A 102 -4.86 7.19 0.37
CA CYS A 102 -4.06 6.13 0.95
C CYS A 102 -2.74 6.04 0.20
N TRP A 103 -1.64 5.89 0.93
CA TRP A 103 -0.35 5.59 0.33
C TRP A 103 0.39 4.50 1.10
N THR A 104 1.34 3.89 0.39
CA THR A 104 2.27 2.92 0.95
C THR A 104 3.72 3.28 0.61
N GLY A 105 4.67 2.80 1.40
CA GLY A 105 6.09 3.07 1.20
C GLY A 105 6.67 3.95 2.31
N SER A 106 7.37 5.03 1.96
CA SER A 106 7.92 5.96 2.94
C SER A 106 7.38 7.37 2.72
N ILE A 107 7.48 8.22 3.75
CA ILE A 107 7.06 9.63 3.66
C ILE A 107 7.79 10.36 2.52
N HIS A 108 9.05 9.98 2.23
CA HIS A 108 9.86 10.60 1.18
C HIS A 108 9.60 10.00 -0.22
N ASN A 109 9.01 8.81 -0.30
CA ASN A 109 8.67 8.16 -1.56
C ASN A 109 7.34 7.40 -1.42
N PRO A 110 6.21 8.13 -1.33
CA PRO A 110 4.90 7.53 -1.17
C PRO A 110 4.38 7.03 -2.51
N VAL A 111 3.90 5.79 -2.51
CA VAL A 111 3.12 5.24 -3.61
C VAL A 111 1.65 5.32 -3.22
N PHE A 112 0.95 6.29 -3.80
CA PHE A 112 -0.49 6.42 -3.60
C PHE A 112 -1.20 5.18 -4.15
N LEU A 113 -2.08 4.66 -3.33
CA LEU A 113 -2.98 3.54 -3.58
C LEU A 113 -4.37 4.07 -3.96
N ILE A 114 -4.83 5.06 -3.20
CA ILE A 114 -6.06 5.82 -3.39
C ILE A 114 -5.67 7.30 -3.48
N ASP A 115 -6.12 8.00 -4.52
CA ASP A 115 -5.89 9.43 -4.73
C ASP A 115 -6.77 10.30 -3.82
N GLU A 116 -6.57 11.60 -3.78
CA GLU A 116 -7.36 12.56 -2.97
C GLU A 116 -8.87 12.58 -3.28
N ASN A 117 -9.28 12.00 -4.41
CA ASN A 117 -10.68 11.89 -4.82
C ASN A 117 -11.33 10.62 -4.27
N GLY A 118 -10.61 9.80 -3.49
CA GLY A 118 -11.12 8.53 -2.97
C GLY A 118 -11.15 7.42 -4.02
N CYS A 119 -10.42 7.57 -5.13
CA CYS A 119 -10.39 6.59 -6.22
C CYS A 119 -9.08 5.80 -6.23
N SER A 120 -9.15 4.50 -6.54
CA SER A 120 -7.93 3.71 -6.75
C SER A 120 -7.20 4.17 -8.00
N LEU A 121 -5.88 4.30 -7.92
CA LEU A 121 -5.05 4.57 -9.09
C LEU A 121 -4.92 3.31 -9.95
N GLU A 122 -4.96 3.45 -11.28
CA GLU A 122 -4.92 2.31 -12.22
C GLU A 122 -3.71 1.38 -11.99
N LYS A 123 -2.57 1.98 -11.63
CA LYS A 123 -1.31 1.29 -11.39
C LYS A 123 -1.24 0.47 -10.09
N THR A 124 -2.25 0.53 -9.20
CA THR A 124 -2.10 0.01 -7.83
C THR A 124 -2.76 -1.36 -7.59
N MET A 125 -3.39 -1.95 -8.60
CA MET A 125 -4.07 -3.27 -8.52
C MET A 125 -5.04 -3.42 -7.34
N ILE A 126 -5.50 -2.30 -6.76
CA ILE A 126 -6.57 -2.25 -5.78
C ILE A 126 -7.81 -1.62 -6.41
N ARG A 127 -8.99 -1.98 -5.90
CA ARG A 127 -10.25 -1.39 -6.35
C ARG A 127 -10.55 -0.11 -5.57
N SER A 128 -11.31 0.81 -6.16
CA SER A 128 -11.87 1.93 -5.39
C SER A 128 -12.70 1.41 -4.21
N PRO A 129 -12.66 2.10 -3.05
CA PRO A 129 -13.46 1.76 -1.89
C PRO A 129 -14.95 1.63 -2.22
N ARG A 130 -15.56 0.55 -1.73
CA ARG A 130 -17.02 0.33 -1.79
C ARG A 130 -17.61 0.55 -0.42
N TYR A 131 -18.57 1.46 -0.35
CA TYR A 131 -19.24 1.83 0.89
C TYR A 131 -20.42 0.90 1.17
N TYR A 132 -20.64 0.63 2.45
CA TYR A 132 -21.87 -0.01 2.92
C TYR A 132 -23.02 1.01 2.96
N ALA A 133 -24.25 0.52 3.05
CA ALA A 133 -25.45 1.34 2.96
C ALA A 133 -25.52 2.49 3.99
N ASN A 134 -24.90 2.31 5.17
CA ASN A 134 -24.86 3.31 6.22
C ASN A 134 -23.75 4.37 6.05
N LEU A 135 -22.84 4.20 5.07
CA LEU A 135 -21.69 5.08 4.83
C LEU A 135 -20.74 5.22 6.03
N THR A 136 -20.76 4.28 6.96
CA THR A 136 -19.87 4.24 8.15
C THR A 136 -18.76 3.22 8.01
N GLN A 137 -18.86 2.41 6.96
CA GLN A 137 -17.93 1.35 6.63
C GLN A 137 -17.66 1.38 5.14
N ALA A 138 -16.41 1.16 4.76
CA ALA A 138 -15.99 0.97 3.38
C ALA A 138 -14.99 -0.17 3.30
N HIS A 139 -14.93 -0.84 2.16
CA HIS A 139 -13.90 -1.84 1.90
C HIS A 139 -13.34 -1.76 0.49
N SER A 140 -12.08 -2.13 0.35
CA SER A 140 -11.39 -2.28 -0.94
C SER A 140 -10.69 -3.63 -0.97
N LEU A 141 -10.60 -4.21 -2.18
CA LEU A 141 -9.92 -5.48 -2.42
C LEU A 141 -8.88 -5.27 -3.51
N GLY A 142 -7.66 -5.75 -3.27
CA GLY A 142 -6.59 -5.64 -4.24
C GLY A 142 -5.41 -6.56 -3.96
N TRP A 143 -4.51 -6.64 -4.94
CA TRP A 143 -3.22 -7.30 -4.76
C TRP A 143 -2.23 -6.29 -4.22
N LEU A 144 -1.40 -6.71 -3.27
CA LEU A 144 -0.35 -5.86 -2.74
C LEU A 144 0.82 -5.79 -3.74
N SER A 145 0.61 -4.98 -4.78
CA SER A 145 1.47 -4.86 -5.96
C SER A 145 2.70 -3.97 -5.77
N VAL A 146 2.79 -3.30 -4.62
CA VAL A 146 3.80 -2.27 -4.36
C VAL A 146 4.70 -2.74 -3.23
N ARG A 147 5.99 -2.89 -3.52
CA ARG A 147 7.04 -3.09 -2.52
C ARG A 147 8.24 -2.22 -2.80
N LEU A 148 8.91 -1.82 -1.71
CA LEU A 148 10.18 -1.11 -1.76
C LEU A 148 11.32 -2.12 -1.74
N VAL A 149 12.19 -2.06 -2.75
CA VAL A 149 13.42 -2.88 -2.80
C VAL A 149 14.27 -2.60 -1.56
N GLY A 150 14.70 -3.65 -0.85
CA GLY A 150 15.52 -3.53 0.35
C GLY A 150 14.76 -3.21 1.65
N SER A 151 13.43 -3.04 1.61
CA SER A 151 12.62 -2.91 2.82
C SER A 151 12.04 -4.26 3.25
N LYS A 152 12.13 -4.55 4.55
CA LYS A 152 11.50 -5.73 5.18
C LYS A 152 10.04 -5.48 5.60
N HIS A 153 9.58 -4.23 5.49
CA HIS A 153 8.25 -3.83 5.90
C HIS A 153 7.58 -2.97 4.85
N ILE A 154 6.26 -3.09 4.78
CA ILE A 154 5.41 -2.18 4.04
C ILE A 154 4.66 -1.34 5.07
N ARG A 155 4.86 -0.03 4.99
CA ARG A 155 4.11 0.94 5.78
C ARG A 155 2.93 1.44 4.97
N PHE A 156 1.78 1.59 5.63
CA PHE A 156 0.61 2.20 5.03
C PHE A 156 0.11 3.36 5.89
N MET A 157 -0.29 4.44 5.22
CA MET A 157 -0.93 5.57 5.84
C MET A 157 -2.24 5.90 5.11
N PHE A 158 -3.25 6.28 5.87
CA PHE A 158 -4.61 6.44 5.37
C PHE A 158 -5.24 7.71 5.92
N PHE A 159 -6.08 8.30 5.09
CA PHE A 159 -6.82 9.52 5.41
C PHE A 159 -8.32 9.26 5.22
N LEU A 160 -9.11 9.62 6.22
CA LEU A 160 -10.57 9.67 6.14
C LEU A 160 -11.03 11.11 6.29
N SER A 161 -11.92 11.56 5.43
CA SER A 161 -12.71 12.76 5.68
C SER A 161 -14.01 12.39 6.39
N LEU A 162 -14.43 13.24 7.33
CA LEU A 162 -15.73 13.21 8.00
C LEU A 162 -16.52 14.49 7.73
#